data_AF-A0A9N9UI09-F1
#
_entry.id   AF-A0A9N9UI09-F1
#
_cell.length_a   1.000
_cell.length_b   1.000
_cell.length_c   1.000
_cell.angle_alpha   90.00
_cell.angle_beta   90.00
_cell.angle_gamma   90.00
#
_symmetry.space_group_name_H-M   'P 1'
#
loop_
_entity.id
_entity.type
_entity.pdbx_description
1 polymer ?
#
loop_
_entity_poly.entity_id
_entity_poly.type
_entity_poly.pdbx_seq_one_letter_code
_entity_poly.pdbx_strand_id
1 'polypeptide(L)'
;MGCVSSTPRKGPGPKPVKAGVLDTSTKPAPAQKPTPLIPIPEDEVEWETNPSWPQIVQREWEAAVTSGKETEFKSAFQDDSFVRVRRWLDEEHPACASAGTIEDMGKFEFPTSHGPCQLPARYFVTLDDDQTGLLYSLALVIAPPLKDEADQKLWLTAGSALNTPEMKGAQQATLRLLSLMQKGDVNVKHALVHIFMGSDMVTCKFNTTTTEPTITMLSDSPSSEFKESNDELAENALEDGDEARGIFQPLMLRTVVQRVSLEYPNGTVWDEGELSFSVGEEPYLHPTRLIVVRDPKKVHTTTNSAAFKMFIPDDDFEKELTLMRNLSLHPELGGIVSVTLVVGLAPNTLWPKCGAFIDGAVFKAADAALIEYAKKIYSTGQSFTFKAAVAMGADRKVYKVVGNSPDFPYKQNQVKDQPKSVASPGQSSEEIKRQYTSLEAFSVSIEEVKGEIPKETSDGEQADTTNDTKENPSLAEPSKDIIKHKLSDHDIPQTATSTQILVA
;
A
#
# COMPACT_ATOMS: atom_id res chain seq x y z
N MET A 1 22.10 72.08 -25.62
CA MET A 1 21.54 72.60 -24.36
C MET A 1 20.48 71.60 -23.92
N GLY A 2 20.56 70.85 -22.83
CA GLY A 2 21.60 70.44 -21.91
C GLY A 2 21.06 69.22 -21.13
N CYS A 3 21.93 68.54 -20.36
CA CYS A 3 21.59 67.57 -19.30
C CYS A 3 21.01 66.21 -19.81
N VAL A 4 21.32 65.01 -19.31
CA VAL A 4 22.04 64.47 -18.14
C VAL A 4 22.56 63.07 -18.58
N SER A 5 23.79 62.67 -18.25
CA SER A 5 24.16 61.24 -18.28
C SER A 5 24.62 60.78 -16.90
N SER A 6 23.91 59.77 -16.39
CA SER A 6 24.14 59.10 -15.12
C SER A 6 25.24 58.06 -15.26
N THR A 7 26.15 58.04 -14.29
CA THR A 7 27.18 57.02 -14.13
C THR A 7 26.59 55.70 -13.62
N PRO A 8 27.16 54.54 -13.99
CA PRO A 8 26.72 53.24 -13.46
C PRO A 8 27.28 52.99 -12.05
N ARG A 9 26.40 52.58 -11.13
CA ARG A 9 26.78 52.08 -9.80
C ARG A 9 27.52 50.75 -9.94
N LYS A 10 28.77 50.71 -9.47
CA LYS A 10 29.51 49.48 -9.17
C LYS A 10 28.87 48.81 -7.95
N GLY A 11 28.40 47.57 -8.12
CA GLY A 11 28.01 46.70 -6.99
C GLY A 11 29.22 46.32 -6.14
N PRO A 12 29.03 45.97 -4.85
CA PRO A 12 30.10 45.56 -3.97
C PRO A 12 30.66 44.20 -4.42
N GLY A 13 31.97 44.16 -4.68
CA GLY A 13 32.70 42.94 -4.98
C GLY A 13 32.74 41.98 -3.79
N PRO A 14 32.96 40.68 -4.04
CA PRO A 14 33.01 39.66 -3.00
C PRO A 14 34.17 39.91 -2.04
N LYS A 15 33.89 39.87 -0.74
CA LYS A 15 34.90 39.97 0.32
C LYS A 15 35.79 38.72 0.31
N PRO A 16 37.11 38.86 0.52
CA PRO A 16 38.01 37.72 0.62
C PRO A 16 37.71 36.92 1.89
N VAL A 17 37.46 35.62 1.71
CA VAL A 17 37.34 34.64 2.80
C VAL A 17 38.73 34.50 3.43
N LYS A 18 38.84 34.88 4.72
CA LYS A 18 40.02 34.59 5.52
C LYS A 18 40.09 33.09 5.74
N ALA A 19 41.19 32.48 5.30
CA ALA A 19 41.54 31.10 5.64
C ALA A 19 41.64 30.99 7.18
N GLY A 20 40.65 30.30 7.76
CA GLY A 20 40.65 29.92 9.17
C GLY A 20 41.65 28.79 9.37
N VAL A 21 42.54 28.99 10.34
CA VAL A 21 43.45 27.98 10.89
C VAL A 21 42.59 26.81 11.40
N LEU A 22 42.81 25.60 10.87
CA LEU A 22 42.21 24.37 11.38
C LEU A 22 42.74 24.11 12.80
N ASP A 23 41.87 24.27 13.79
CA ASP A 23 42.10 23.85 15.17
C ASP A 23 41.79 22.35 15.27
N THR A 24 42.82 21.50 15.22
CA THR A 24 42.71 20.03 15.22
C THR A 24 42.62 19.42 16.62
N SER A 25 41.82 20.03 17.51
CA SER A 25 41.62 19.53 18.87
C SER A 25 40.15 19.30 19.24
N THR A 26 39.42 18.56 18.41
CA THR A 26 38.14 17.97 18.83
C THR A 26 38.44 16.62 19.48
N LYS A 27 38.38 16.58 20.82
CA LYS A 27 38.39 15.34 21.61
C LYS A 27 37.33 14.38 21.04
N PRO A 28 37.65 13.11 20.72
CA PRO A 28 36.65 12.14 20.31
C PRO A 28 35.62 12.00 21.43
N ALA A 29 34.33 12.07 21.06
CA ALA A 29 33.25 11.78 21.98
C ALA A 29 33.50 10.39 22.62
N PRO A 30 33.30 10.24 23.94
CA PRO A 30 33.50 8.95 24.59
C PRO A 30 32.62 7.91 23.88
N ALA A 31 33.27 6.84 23.38
CA ALA A 31 32.58 5.73 22.74
C ALA A 31 31.45 5.26 23.67
N GLN A 32 30.20 5.47 23.24
CA GLN A 32 29.06 4.92 23.94
C GLN A 32 29.26 3.41 24.02
N LYS A 33 29.27 2.87 25.24
CA LYS A 33 29.34 1.42 25.42
C LYS A 33 28.17 0.81 24.64
N PRO A 34 28.42 -0.16 23.74
CA PRO A 34 27.35 -0.75 22.96
C PRO A 34 26.32 -1.32 23.91
N THR A 35 25.09 -0.83 23.82
CA THR A 35 23.94 -1.38 24.52
C THR A 35 23.90 -2.89 24.23
N PRO A 36 23.85 -3.76 25.26
CA PRO A 36 23.81 -5.21 25.06
C PRO A 36 22.76 -5.59 24.00
N LEU A 37 23.10 -6.54 23.13
CA LEU A 37 22.12 -7.14 22.22
C LEU A 37 21.12 -7.90 23.08
N ILE A 38 19.89 -7.40 23.15
CA ILE A 38 18.75 -8.19 23.60
C ILE A 38 18.31 -8.96 22.35
N PRO A 39 18.55 -10.27 22.27
CA PRO A 39 18.05 -11.07 21.17
C PRO A 39 16.53 -11.11 21.23
N ILE A 40 15.86 -11.11 20.07
CA ILE A 40 14.43 -11.45 19.99
C ILE A 40 14.25 -12.86 20.59
N PRO A 41 13.49 -13.02 21.69
CA PRO A 41 13.21 -14.31 22.29
C PRO A 41 12.50 -15.25 21.32
N GLU A 42 12.85 -16.54 21.35
CA GLU A 42 12.23 -17.54 20.44
C GLU A 42 10.73 -17.73 20.70
N ASP A 43 10.24 -17.41 21.90
CA ASP A 43 8.83 -17.45 22.29
C ASP A 43 8.02 -16.24 21.80
N GLU A 44 8.68 -15.20 21.29
CA GLU A 44 8.02 -14.04 20.66
C GLU A 44 7.71 -14.28 19.18
N VAL A 45 8.16 -15.39 18.60
CA VAL A 45 7.99 -15.71 17.17
C VAL A 45 7.37 -17.09 16.95
N GLU A 46 6.59 -17.19 15.88
CA GLU A 46 5.96 -18.44 15.45
C GLU A 46 6.55 -18.87 14.12
N TRP A 47 7.10 -20.09 14.06
CA TRP A 47 7.60 -20.71 12.83
C TRP A 47 6.56 -21.68 12.26
N GLU A 48 6.34 -21.61 10.95
CA GLU A 48 5.50 -22.56 10.24
C GLU A 48 6.09 -22.91 8.87
N THR A 49 5.92 -24.17 8.45
CA THR A 49 6.30 -24.60 7.11
C THR A 49 5.30 -24.05 6.10
N ASN A 50 5.79 -23.37 5.07
CA ASN A 50 4.91 -22.86 4.01
C ASN A 50 4.85 -23.86 2.84
N PRO A 51 3.67 -24.43 2.54
CA PRO A 51 3.51 -25.42 1.48
C PRO A 51 3.52 -24.84 0.06
N SER A 52 3.40 -23.52 -0.13
CA SER A 52 3.33 -22.92 -1.47
C SER A 52 4.64 -23.06 -2.24
N TRP A 53 5.78 -22.89 -1.56
CA TRP A 53 7.09 -22.99 -2.19
C TRP A 53 7.41 -24.41 -2.72
N PRO A 54 7.23 -25.49 -1.92
CA PRO A 54 7.35 -26.85 -2.43
C PRO A 54 6.49 -27.11 -3.68
N GLN A 55 5.27 -26.59 -3.72
CA GLN A 55 4.36 -26.76 -4.87
C GLN A 55 4.87 -26.05 -6.12
N ILE A 56 5.42 -24.84 -5.97
CA ILE A 56 6.02 -24.09 -7.08
C ILE A 56 7.23 -24.86 -7.64
N VAL A 57 8.15 -25.27 -6.77
CA VAL A 57 9.36 -25.99 -7.17
C VAL A 57 9.01 -27.34 -7.82
N GLN A 58 8.04 -28.06 -7.27
CA GLN A 58 7.57 -29.34 -7.82
C GLN A 58 6.94 -29.16 -9.22
N ARG A 59 6.11 -28.14 -9.42
CA ARG A 59 5.50 -27.85 -10.72
C ARG A 59 6.55 -27.52 -11.77
N GLU A 60 7.55 -26.71 -11.42
CA GLU A 60 8.65 -26.38 -12.35
C GLU A 60 9.50 -27.62 -12.69
N TRP A 61 9.76 -28.47 -11.70
CA TRP A 61 10.44 -29.75 -11.90
C TRP A 61 9.65 -30.67 -12.86
N GLU A 62 8.35 -30.85 -12.64
CA GLU A 62 7.48 -31.66 -13.52
C GLU A 62 7.42 -31.11 -14.94
N ALA A 63 7.37 -29.79 -15.11
CA ALA A 63 7.44 -29.14 -16.41
C ALA A 63 8.79 -29.41 -17.11
N ALA A 64 9.89 -29.38 -16.36
CA ALA A 64 11.22 -29.72 -16.88
C ALA A 64 11.32 -31.20 -17.29
N VAL A 65 10.79 -32.12 -16.48
CA VAL A 65 10.69 -33.56 -16.80
C VAL A 65 9.90 -33.78 -18.09
N THR A 66 8.70 -33.20 -18.16
CA THR A 66 7.81 -33.34 -19.33
C THR A 66 8.45 -32.80 -20.61
N SER A 67 9.27 -31.75 -20.48
CA SER A 67 9.98 -31.12 -21.60
C SER A 67 11.35 -31.74 -21.91
N GLY A 68 11.77 -32.80 -21.19
CA GLY A 68 13.08 -33.43 -21.35
C GLY A 68 14.27 -32.56 -20.92
N LYS A 69 14.05 -31.56 -20.07
CA LYS A 69 15.04 -30.56 -19.59
C LYS A 69 15.51 -30.81 -18.16
N GLU A 70 15.38 -32.04 -17.65
CA GLU A 70 15.74 -32.38 -16.26
C GLU A 70 17.18 -32.01 -15.90
N THR A 71 18.13 -32.32 -16.77
CA THR A 71 19.56 -32.05 -16.54
C THR A 71 19.85 -30.56 -16.47
N GLU A 72 19.21 -29.76 -17.32
CA GLU A 72 19.32 -28.29 -17.33
C GLU A 72 18.74 -27.70 -16.04
N PHE A 73 17.56 -28.18 -15.62
CA PHE A 73 16.96 -27.75 -14.36
C PHE A 73 17.87 -28.08 -13.17
N LYS A 74 18.40 -29.30 -13.09
CA LYS A 74 19.29 -29.72 -11.99
C LYS A 74 20.61 -28.94 -11.96
N SER A 75 21.20 -28.63 -13.12
CA SER A 75 22.46 -27.89 -13.18
C SER A 75 22.29 -26.42 -12.84
N ALA A 76 21.17 -25.80 -13.23
CA ALA A 76 20.89 -24.39 -12.99
C ALA A 76 20.24 -24.10 -11.63
N PHE A 77 19.65 -25.10 -10.96
CA PHE A 77 18.82 -24.89 -9.78
C PHE A 77 19.48 -24.04 -8.68
N GLN A 78 20.75 -24.30 -8.35
CA GLN A 78 21.47 -23.57 -7.32
C GLN A 78 21.60 -22.08 -7.64
N ASP A 79 22.00 -21.74 -8.87
CA ASP A 79 22.20 -20.34 -9.27
C ASP A 79 20.86 -19.62 -9.46
N ASP A 80 19.88 -20.30 -10.04
CA ASP A 80 18.56 -19.75 -10.30
C ASP A 80 17.69 -19.65 -9.04
N SER A 81 18.01 -20.34 -7.93
CA SER A 81 17.22 -20.29 -6.69
C SER A 81 17.02 -18.86 -6.20
N PHE A 82 18.06 -18.03 -6.28
CA PHE A 82 17.98 -16.62 -5.91
C PHE A 82 17.03 -15.83 -6.82
N VAL A 83 17.04 -16.12 -8.12
CA VAL A 83 16.14 -15.48 -9.10
C VAL A 83 14.70 -15.91 -8.86
N ARG A 84 14.46 -17.20 -8.58
CA ARG A 84 13.12 -17.72 -8.28
C ARG A 84 12.53 -17.10 -7.02
N VAL A 85 13.31 -17.04 -5.94
CA VAL A 85 12.86 -16.40 -4.70
C VAL A 85 12.63 -14.90 -4.90
N ARG A 86 13.49 -14.24 -5.68
CA ARG A 86 13.28 -12.83 -6.00
C ARG A 86 11.94 -12.60 -6.71
N ARG A 87 11.65 -13.40 -7.74
CA ARG A 87 10.36 -13.36 -8.44
C ARG A 87 9.18 -13.66 -7.50
N TRP A 88 9.33 -14.63 -6.60
CA TRP A 88 8.32 -14.93 -5.59
C TRP A 88 8.04 -13.73 -4.67
N LEU A 89 9.09 -13.00 -4.24
CA LEU A 89 8.93 -11.78 -3.45
C LEU A 89 8.27 -10.65 -4.25
N ASP A 90 8.55 -10.55 -5.55
CA ASP A 90 7.91 -9.56 -6.41
C ASP A 90 6.39 -9.84 -6.56
N GLU A 91 6.01 -11.12 -6.62
CA GLU A 91 4.60 -11.56 -6.66
C GLU A 91 3.90 -11.36 -5.32
N GLU A 92 4.58 -11.62 -4.19
CA GLU A 92 4.03 -11.45 -2.85
C GLU A 92 3.93 -9.96 -2.43
N HIS A 93 4.84 -9.12 -2.93
CA HIS A 93 4.93 -7.70 -2.59
C HIS A 93 5.00 -6.79 -3.85
N PRO A 94 3.95 -6.76 -4.69
CA PRO A 94 4.00 -6.08 -5.99
C PRO A 94 4.19 -4.56 -5.89
N ALA A 95 3.69 -3.93 -4.83
CA ALA A 95 3.91 -2.50 -4.58
C ALA A 95 5.38 -2.21 -4.29
N CYS A 96 6.03 -3.03 -3.46
CA CYS A 96 7.46 -2.91 -3.14
C CYS A 96 8.35 -3.22 -4.34
N ALA A 97 7.99 -4.23 -5.14
CA ALA A 97 8.69 -4.54 -6.39
C ALA A 97 8.65 -3.35 -7.35
N SER A 98 7.47 -2.75 -7.52
CA SER A 98 7.26 -1.58 -8.39
C SER A 98 8.00 -0.34 -7.87
N ALA A 99 8.06 -0.16 -6.56
CA ALA A 99 8.81 0.91 -5.90
C ALA A 99 10.33 0.68 -5.87
N GLY A 100 10.79 -0.54 -6.21
CA GLY A 100 12.20 -0.92 -6.14
C GLY A 100 12.74 -1.07 -4.71
N THR A 101 11.89 -1.33 -3.73
CA THR A 101 12.26 -1.40 -2.29
C THR A 101 12.54 -2.82 -1.80
N ILE A 102 12.72 -3.76 -2.72
CA ILE A 102 13.21 -5.11 -2.43
C ILE A 102 14.69 -5.15 -2.83
N GLU A 103 15.59 -5.44 -1.89
CA GLU A 103 17.04 -5.34 -2.07
C GLU A 103 17.74 -6.68 -1.85
N ASP A 104 18.73 -7.03 -2.70
CA ASP A 104 19.66 -8.14 -2.47
C ASP A 104 20.82 -7.63 -1.59
N MET A 105 20.90 -8.14 -0.36
CA MET A 105 21.94 -7.75 0.60
C MET A 105 23.27 -8.49 0.36
N GLY A 106 23.32 -9.34 -0.66
CA GLY A 106 24.49 -10.10 -1.05
C GLY A 106 24.65 -11.42 -0.31
N LYS A 107 25.88 -11.96 -0.37
CA LYS A 107 26.23 -13.24 0.24
C LYS A 107 26.19 -13.14 1.76
N PHE A 108 25.70 -14.20 2.39
CA PHE A 108 25.64 -14.28 3.84
C PHE A 108 26.27 -15.56 4.38
N GLU A 109 27.08 -15.43 5.41
CA GLU A 109 27.68 -16.54 6.13
C GLU A 109 27.07 -16.63 7.52
N PHE A 110 26.67 -17.84 7.92
CA PHE A 110 26.12 -18.10 9.24
C PHE A 110 26.64 -19.41 9.83
N PRO A 111 26.71 -19.51 11.17
CA PRO A 111 27.13 -20.74 11.83
C PRO A 111 26.00 -21.79 11.81
N THR A 112 26.40 -23.05 11.66
CA THR A 112 25.58 -24.25 11.90
C THR A 112 26.19 -25.06 13.04
N SER A 113 25.54 -26.15 13.47
CA SER A 113 26.10 -27.05 14.48
C SER A 113 27.40 -27.76 14.06
N HIS A 114 27.77 -27.70 12.78
CA HIS A 114 28.97 -28.33 12.22
C HIS A 114 30.04 -27.33 11.77
N GLY A 115 29.85 -26.03 12.01
CA GLY A 115 30.74 -24.96 11.56
C GLY A 115 30.02 -23.96 10.65
N PRO A 116 30.74 -23.10 9.91
CA PRO A 116 30.12 -22.18 8.96
C PRO A 116 29.34 -22.95 7.87
N CYS A 117 28.16 -22.43 7.50
CA CYS A 117 27.40 -22.97 6.37
C CYS A 117 28.26 -22.94 5.10
N GLN A 118 28.38 -24.08 4.41
CA GLN A 118 29.17 -24.21 3.19
C GLN A 118 28.34 -23.98 1.92
N LEU A 119 27.02 -23.85 2.06
CA LEU A 119 26.12 -23.65 0.93
C LEU A 119 26.02 -22.16 0.57
N PRO A 120 25.91 -21.82 -0.73
CA PRO A 120 25.62 -20.45 -1.14
C PRO A 120 24.34 -19.94 -0.48
N ALA A 121 24.43 -18.80 0.20
CA ALA A 121 23.29 -18.17 0.83
C ALA A 121 23.26 -16.66 0.58
N ARG A 122 22.04 -16.10 0.45
CA ARG A 122 21.80 -14.65 0.26
C ARG A 122 20.56 -14.17 0.99
N TYR A 123 20.56 -12.90 1.36
CA TYR A 123 19.39 -12.23 1.90
C TYR A 123 18.74 -11.31 0.90
N PHE A 124 17.41 -11.30 0.94
CA PHE A 124 16.60 -10.25 0.37
C PHE A 124 15.85 -9.54 1.48
N VAL A 125 15.79 -8.23 1.39
CA VAL A 125 15.07 -7.36 2.33
C VAL A 125 13.97 -6.66 1.54
N THR A 126 12.72 -6.78 1.99
CA THR A 126 11.57 -6.08 1.42
C THR A 126 11.17 -4.97 2.37
N LEU A 127 11.55 -3.74 2.03
CA LEU A 127 11.14 -2.53 2.73
C LEU A 127 9.82 -2.02 2.16
N ASP A 128 9.11 -1.27 3.00
CA ASP A 128 7.84 -0.68 2.62
C ASP A 128 7.99 0.31 1.45
N ASP A 129 6.98 0.31 0.58
CA ASP A 129 6.90 1.11 -0.65
C ASP A 129 6.81 2.62 -0.40
N ASP A 130 6.35 3.03 0.78
CA ASP A 130 6.27 4.43 1.21
C ASP A 130 7.55 4.92 1.93
N GLN A 131 8.60 4.08 2.00
CA GLN A 131 9.90 4.38 2.62
C GLN A 131 9.80 4.87 4.08
N THR A 132 8.83 4.33 4.83
CA THR A 132 8.63 4.66 6.25
C THR A 132 9.64 3.97 7.18
N GLY A 133 10.51 3.11 6.63
CA GLY A 133 11.48 2.34 7.39
C GLY A 133 10.88 1.08 8.02
N LEU A 134 9.74 0.62 7.49
CA LEU A 134 9.08 -0.60 7.93
C LEU A 134 9.55 -1.78 7.09
N LEU A 135 9.95 -2.85 7.78
CA LEU A 135 10.34 -4.11 7.14
C LEU A 135 9.12 -5.00 6.97
N TYR A 136 8.74 -5.30 5.72
CA TYR A 136 7.69 -6.27 5.44
C TYR A 136 8.23 -7.70 5.44
N SER A 137 9.39 -7.93 4.84
CA SER A 137 9.93 -9.28 4.71
C SER A 137 11.46 -9.33 4.76
N LEU A 138 11.99 -10.35 5.42
CA LEU A 138 13.38 -10.75 5.38
C LEU A 138 13.47 -12.19 4.86
N ALA A 139 13.96 -12.36 3.64
CA ALA A 139 14.10 -13.67 3.02
C ALA A 139 15.56 -14.13 2.98
N LEU A 140 15.86 -15.29 3.54
CA LEU A 140 17.14 -15.98 3.42
C LEU A 140 17.00 -17.13 2.43
N VAL A 141 17.82 -17.14 1.39
CA VAL A 141 17.88 -18.23 0.42
C VAL A 141 19.14 -19.02 0.63
N ILE A 142 19.02 -20.32 0.85
CA ILE A 142 20.13 -21.27 0.93
C ILE A 142 19.99 -22.20 -0.28
N ALA A 143 20.96 -22.16 -1.18
CA ALA A 143 20.87 -22.85 -2.46
C ALA A 143 21.75 -24.13 -2.47
N PRO A 144 21.22 -25.30 -2.07
CA PRO A 144 21.95 -26.55 -2.17
C PRO A 144 22.08 -27.00 -3.64
N PRO A 145 23.19 -27.66 -4.02
CA PRO A 145 23.27 -28.31 -5.32
C PRO A 145 22.31 -29.51 -5.38
N LEU A 146 21.65 -29.71 -6.52
CA LEU A 146 20.79 -30.89 -6.75
C LEU A 146 21.55 -32.12 -7.26
N LYS A 147 22.88 -32.11 -7.19
CA LYS A 147 23.71 -33.17 -7.77
C LYS A 147 23.57 -34.47 -6.99
N ASP A 148 23.46 -35.55 -7.75
CA ASP A 148 23.31 -36.92 -7.28
C ASP A 148 24.69 -37.46 -6.86
N GLU A 149 25.16 -37.05 -5.69
CA GLU A 149 26.29 -37.72 -5.04
C GLU A 149 25.74 -38.81 -4.14
N ALA A 150 25.73 -40.03 -4.69
CA ALA A 150 25.53 -41.33 -4.04
C ALA A 150 24.87 -41.26 -2.64
N ASP A 151 23.54 -41.45 -2.59
CA ASP A 151 22.69 -41.58 -1.40
C ASP A 151 22.17 -40.28 -0.73
N GLN A 152 22.28 -39.10 -1.35
CA GLN A 152 21.67 -37.89 -0.79
C GLN A 152 20.24 -37.65 -1.28
N LYS A 153 19.30 -37.65 -0.33
CA LYS A 153 17.91 -37.21 -0.48
C LYS A 153 17.85 -35.98 -1.38
N LEU A 154 17.24 -36.10 -2.56
CA LEU A 154 17.06 -34.98 -3.49
C LEU A 154 16.51 -33.79 -2.69
N TRP A 155 17.20 -32.65 -2.69
CA TRP A 155 16.74 -31.38 -2.10
C TRP A 155 15.46 -30.84 -2.76
N LEU A 156 14.94 -31.56 -3.76
CA LEU A 156 13.61 -31.38 -4.34
C LEU A 156 12.50 -32.08 -3.55
N THR A 157 12.83 -33.04 -2.68
CA THR A 157 11.86 -33.73 -1.83
C THR A 157 11.39 -32.79 -0.72
N ALA A 158 10.10 -32.48 -0.70
CA ALA A 158 9.51 -31.69 0.37
C ALA A 158 9.80 -32.31 1.75
N GLY A 159 10.15 -31.48 2.72
CA GLY A 159 10.57 -31.84 4.07
C GLY A 159 12.01 -32.35 4.17
N SER A 160 12.83 -32.26 3.11
CA SER A 160 14.23 -32.70 3.13
C SER A 160 15.12 -31.77 3.94
N ALA A 161 14.90 -30.47 3.89
CA ALA A 161 15.74 -29.45 4.51
C ALA A 161 15.27 -29.02 5.91
N LEU A 162 14.01 -29.27 6.28
CA LEU A 162 13.40 -28.69 7.50
C LEU A 162 14.16 -29.00 8.81
N ASN A 163 14.83 -30.15 8.90
CA ASN A 163 15.51 -30.59 10.12
C ASN A 163 17.05 -30.48 10.04
N THR A 164 17.58 -29.87 8.99
CA THR A 164 19.03 -29.79 8.80
C THR A 164 19.68 -28.79 9.76
N PRO A 165 20.97 -28.99 10.10
CA PRO A 165 21.78 -28.00 10.80
C PRO A 165 21.75 -26.61 10.16
N GLU A 166 21.75 -26.55 8.83
CA GLU A 166 21.71 -25.33 8.03
C GLU A 166 20.40 -24.57 8.26
N MET A 167 19.24 -25.25 8.19
CA MET A 167 17.95 -24.62 8.42
C MET A 167 17.84 -24.05 9.84
N LYS A 168 18.28 -24.80 10.86
CA LYS A 168 18.26 -24.33 12.26
C LYS A 168 19.22 -23.16 12.49
N GLY A 169 20.43 -23.24 11.93
CA GLY A 169 21.40 -22.14 12.00
C GLY A 169 20.87 -20.87 11.31
N ALA A 170 20.19 -21.04 10.19
CA ALA A 170 19.56 -19.96 9.45
C ALA A 170 18.43 -19.27 10.25
N GLN A 171 17.57 -20.03 10.93
CA GLN A 171 16.53 -19.48 11.82
C GLN A 171 17.13 -18.61 12.93
N GLN A 172 18.20 -19.06 13.57
CA GLN A 172 18.86 -18.27 14.61
C GLN A 172 19.58 -17.04 14.05
N ALA A 173 20.18 -17.16 12.87
CA ALA A 173 20.92 -16.07 12.23
C ALA A 173 19.98 -14.96 11.73
N THR A 174 18.82 -15.29 11.17
CA THR A 174 17.82 -14.32 10.70
C THR A 174 17.24 -13.52 11.86
N LEU A 175 16.89 -14.17 12.99
CA LEU A 175 16.41 -13.47 14.20
C LEU A 175 17.46 -12.51 14.79
N ARG A 176 18.73 -12.91 14.77
CA ARG A 176 19.84 -12.01 15.17
C ARG A 176 19.96 -10.82 14.23
N LEU A 177 19.81 -11.03 12.93
CA LEU A 177 19.84 -9.94 11.94
C LEU A 177 18.68 -8.97 12.16
N LEU A 178 17.46 -9.46 12.40
CA LEU A 178 16.32 -8.61 12.76
C LEU A 178 16.60 -7.78 14.02
N SER A 179 17.20 -8.40 15.05
CA SER A 179 17.59 -7.68 16.28
C SER A 179 18.61 -6.56 16.00
N LEU A 180 19.50 -6.75 15.03
CA LEU A 180 20.46 -5.72 14.59
C LEU A 180 19.77 -4.62 13.78
N MET A 181 18.86 -4.97 12.87
CA MET A 181 18.08 -4.00 12.09
C MET A 181 17.22 -3.13 13.00
N GLN A 182 16.57 -3.73 14.01
CA GLN A 182 15.79 -3.01 15.00
C GLN A 182 16.62 -1.98 15.78
N LYS A 183 17.89 -2.29 16.06
CA LYS A 183 18.83 -1.33 16.68
C LYS A 183 19.29 -0.22 15.73
N GLY A 184 19.19 -0.45 14.43
CA GLY A 184 19.44 0.54 13.38
C GLY A 184 18.18 1.33 13.00
N ASP A 185 17.20 1.42 13.90
CA ASP A 185 15.92 2.14 13.73
C ASP A 185 14.99 1.60 12.63
N VAL A 186 15.19 0.36 12.17
CA VAL A 186 14.24 -0.31 11.27
C VAL A 186 13.07 -0.87 12.09
N ASN A 187 11.84 -0.61 11.67
CA ASN A 187 10.67 -1.20 12.30
C ASN A 187 10.44 -2.63 11.80
N VAL A 188 10.83 -3.61 12.62
CA VAL A 188 10.72 -5.04 12.33
C VAL A 188 9.50 -5.73 12.93
N LYS A 189 8.65 -5.01 13.70
CA LYS A 189 7.56 -5.61 14.51
C LYS A 189 6.56 -6.43 13.70
N HIS A 190 6.45 -6.12 12.41
CA HIS A 190 5.52 -6.76 11.48
C HIS A 190 6.22 -7.52 10.35
N ALA A 191 7.52 -7.74 10.47
CA ALA A 191 8.29 -8.43 9.46
C ALA A 191 7.93 -9.92 9.41
N LEU A 192 7.75 -10.43 8.20
CA LEU A 192 7.77 -11.86 7.93
C LEU A 192 9.21 -12.30 7.63
N VAL A 193 9.66 -13.38 8.23
CA VAL A 193 10.93 -14.01 7.89
C VAL A 193 10.65 -15.21 7.01
N HIS A 194 11.30 -15.32 5.85
CA HIS A 194 11.23 -16.52 5.01
C HIS A 194 12.62 -17.14 4.91
N ILE A 195 12.71 -18.45 5.06
CA ILE A 195 13.96 -19.18 4.82
C ILE A 195 13.66 -20.26 3.78
N PHE A 196 14.28 -20.11 2.62
CA PHE A 196 14.18 -21.03 1.49
C PHE A 196 15.41 -21.93 1.49
N MET A 197 15.19 -23.25 1.40
CA MET A 197 16.28 -24.21 1.24
C MET A 197 15.83 -25.39 0.38
N GLY A 198 16.35 -25.47 -0.84
CA GLY A 198 15.88 -26.46 -1.81
C GLY A 198 14.40 -26.25 -2.14
N SER A 199 13.58 -27.30 -2.03
CA SER A 199 12.13 -27.23 -2.17
C SER A 199 11.38 -26.83 -0.91
N ASP A 200 12.05 -26.62 0.22
CA ASP A 200 11.39 -26.25 1.47
C ASP A 200 11.44 -24.75 1.74
N MET A 201 10.37 -24.25 2.37
CA MET A 201 10.33 -22.91 2.95
C MET A 201 9.75 -22.96 4.36
N VAL A 202 10.41 -22.30 5.30
CA VAL A 202 9.84 -21.96 6.61
C VAL A 202 9.60 -20.47 6.69
N THR A 203 8.46 -20.09 7.25
CA THR A 203 8.10 -18.71 7.51
C THR A 203 8.04 -18.48 9.01
N CYS A 204 8.55 -17.36 9.47
CA CYS A 204 8.40 -16.87 10.82
C CYS A 204 7.67 -15.53 10.85
N LYS A 205 6.85 -15.33 11.88
CA LYS A 205 6.23 -14.04 12.20
C LYS A 205 6.31 -13.78 13.69
N PHE A 206 6.23 -12.51 14.07
CA PHE A 206 6.06 -12.13 15.47
C PHE A 206 4.67 -12.53 15.98
N ASN A 207 4.59 -12.91 17.25
CA ASN A 207 3.35 -13.28 17.91
C ASN A 207 2.32 -12.14 17.80
N THR A 208 1.13 -12.47 17.30
CA THR A 208 0.07 -11.50 17.01
C THR A 208 -0.67 -11.03 18.26
N THR A 209 -0.63 -11.80 19.35
CA THR A 209 -1.41 -11.54 20.57
C THR A 209 -0.89 -10.35 21.40
N THR A 210 0.35 -9.94 21.18
CA THR A 210 1.03 -8.88 21.96
C THR A 210 1.42 -7.67 21.12
N THR A 211 1.16 -7.70 19.81
CA THR A 211 1.69 -6.68 18.89
C THR A 211 0.59 -5.71 18.48
N GLU A 212 0.66 -4.47 18.95
CA GLU A 212 -0.14 -3.35 18.44
C GLU A 212 0.24 -3.01 16.99
N PRO A 213 -0.70 -2.47 16.19
CA PRO A 213 -0.38 -2.08 14.82
C PRO A 213 0.58 -0.88 14.83
N THR A 214 1.55 -0.90 13.93
CA THR A 214 2.33 0.29 13.60
C THR A 214 1.46 1.23 12.78
N ILE A 215 1.33 2.48 13.23
CA ILE A 215 0.65 3.54 12.49
C ILE A 215 1.66 4.64 12.20
N THR A 216 2.08 4.75 10.94
CA THR A 216 3.08 5.72 10.52
C THR A 216 2.44 6.79 9.65
N MET A 217 2.68 8.06 9.97
CA MET A 217 2.25 9.17 9.14
C MET A 217 3.02 9.18 7.82
N LEU A 218 2.31 9.26 6.70
CA LEU A 218 2.90 9.42 5.38
C LEU A 218 3.13 10.90 5.10
N SER A 219 4.19 11.20 4.35
CA SER A 219 4.44 12.55 3.85
C SER A 219 3.45 12.86 2.72
N ASP A 220 2.24 13.27 3.09
CA ASP A 220 1.19 13.70 2.17
C ASP A 220 1.02 15.23 2.28
N SER A 221 1.92 15.97 1.63
CA SER A 221 1.75 17.42 1.49
C SER A 221 1.02 17.70 0.17
N PRO A 222 0.03 18.62 0.16
CA PRO A 222 -0.58 19.05 -1.09
C PRO A 222 0.51 19.58 -2.03
N SER A 223 0.36 19.33 -3.34
CA SER A 223 1.27 19.90 -4.33
C SER A 223 1.16 21.43 -4.31
N SER A 224 2.23 22.11 -4.75
CA SER A 224 2.24 23.57 -4.83
C SER A 224 1.12 24.08 -5.74
N GLU A 225 0.86 23.38 -6.85
CA GLU A 225 -0.17 23.72 -7.82
C GLU A 225 -1.58 23.58 -7.22
N PHE A 226 -1.84 22.49 -6.50
CA PHE A 226 -3.10 22.31 -5.78
C PHE A 226 -3.30 23.41 -4.73
N LYS A 227 -2.23 23.74 -3.99
CA LYS A 227 -2.29 24.79 -2.98
C LYS A 227 -2.62 26.14 -3.58
N GLU A 228 -1.93 26.54 -4.64
CA GLU A 228 -2.17 27.81 -5.35
C GLU A 228 -3.60 27.87 -5.89
N SER A 229 -4.06 26.81 -6.56
CA SER A 229 -5.42 26.74 -7.10
C SER A 229 -6.50 26.79 -6.01
N ASN A 230 -6.34 26.05 -4.91
CA ASN A 230 -7.29 26.08 -3.81
C ASN A 230 -7.32 27.45 -3.10
N ASP A 231 -6.16 28.08 -2.93
CA ASP A 231 -6.07 29.39 -2.28
C ASP A 231 -6.69 30.50 -3.16
N GLU A 232 -6.59 30.39 -4.49
CA GLU A 232 -7.30 31.27 -5.45
C GLU A 232 -8.82 31.07 -5.38
N LEU A 233 -9.30 29.82 -5.36
CA LEU A 233 -10.72 29.53 -5.15
C LEU A 233 -11.23 30.07 -3.81
N ALA A 234 -10.40 30.00 -2.76
CA ALA A 234 -10.74 30.56 -1.46
C ALA A 234 -10.88 32.09 -1.50
N GLU A 235 -10.09 32.78 -2.32
CA GLU A 235 -10.18 34.23 -2.50
C GLU A 235 -11.41 34.62 -3.31
N ASN A 236 -11.68 33.92 -4.43
CA ASN A 236 -12.87 34.16 -5.25
C ASN A 236 -14.16 33.89 -4.45
N ALA A 237 -14.20 32.83 -3.64
CA ALA A 237 -15.35 32.53 -2.79
C ALA A 237 -15.66 33.63 -1.76
N LEU A 238 -14.66 34.41 -1.33
CA LEU A 238 -14.90 35.58 -0.47
C LEU A 238 -15.55 36.73 -1.24
N GLU A 239 -15.27 36.88 -2.53
CA GLU A 239 -15.91 37.87 -3.40
C GLU A 239 -17.36 37.47 -3.73
N ASP A 240 -17.61 36.19 -3.99
CA ASP A 240 -18.92 35.64 -4.34
C ASP A 240 -19.87 35.52 -3.13
N GLY A 241 -19.33 35.51 -1.92
CA GLY A 241 -20.08 35.63 -0.67
C GLY A 241 -21.12 34.52 -0.47
N ASP A 242 -22.40 34.86 -0.54
CA ASP A 242 -23.49 33.90 -0.29
C ASP A 242 -23.62 32.85 -1.40
N GLU A 243 -23.18 33.12 -2.64
CA GLU A 243 -23.25 32.16 -3.75
C GLU A 243 -22.29 30.99 -3.56
N ALA A 244 -21.13 31.22 -2.94
CA ALA A 244 -20.17 30.16 -2.60
C ALA A 244 -20.60 29.32 -1.37
N ARG A 245 -21.58 29.80 -0.58
CA ARG A 245 -21.94 29.15 0.68
C ARG A 245 -22.63 27.81 0.43
N GLY A 246 -22.13 26.76 1.08
CA GLY A 246 -22.71 25.42 1.01
C GLY A 246 -22.26 24.57 -0.18
N ILE A 247 -21.47 25.12 -1.11
CA ILE A 247 -20.92 24.37 -2.26
C ILE A 247 -19.75 23.49 -1.82
N PHE A 248 -18.90 23.99 -0.92
CA PHE A 248 -17.63 23.34 -0.57
C PHE A 248 -17.80 21.94 0.03
N GLN A 249 -18.74 21.73 0.96
CA GLN A 249 -18.87 20.44 1.65
C GLN A 249 -19.26 19.27 0.72
N PRO A 250 -20.30 19.40 -0.14
CA PRO A 250 -20.57 18.44 -1.20
C PRO A 250 -19.36 18.11 -2.08
N LEU A 251 -18.63 19.14 -2.52
CA LEU A 251 -17.46 18.97 -3.37
C LEU A 251 -16.34 18.22 -2.63
N MET A 252 -16.06 18.54 -1.36
CA MET A 252 -15.04 17.87 -0.57
C MET A 252 -15.29 16.35 -0.48
N LEU A 253 -16.54 15.94 -0.20
CA LEU A 253 -16.87 14.51 -0.16
C LEU A 253 -16.67 13.85 -1.54
N ARG A 254 -17.14 14.49 -2.61
CA ARG A 254 -16.96 14.00 -3.98
C ARG A 254 -15.47 13.85 -4.33
N THR A 255 -14.65 14.84 -4.04
CA THR A 255 -13.20 14.81 -4.26
C THR A 255 -12.52 13.68 -3.48
N VAL A 256 -12.92 13.44 -2.22
CA VAL A 256 -12.41 12.32 -1.43
C VAL A 256 -12.79 10.99 -2.08
N VAL A 257 -14.06 10.79 -2.43
CA VAL A 257 -14.54 9.57 -3.09
C VAL A 257 -13.80 9.34 -4.42
N GLN A 258 -13.64 10.38 -5.24
CA GLN A 258 -12.88 10.30 -6.50
C GLN A 258 -11.44 9.86 -6.28
N ARG A 259 -10.77 10.47 -5.31
CA ARG A 259 -9.37 10.18 -5.01
C ARG A 259 -9.22 8.72 -4.61
N VAL A 260 -10.03 8.25 -3.66
CA VAL A 260 -9.91 6.86 -3.20
C VAL A 260 -10.32 5.86 -4.29
N SER A 261 -11.26 6.21 -5.19
CA SER A 261 -11.56 5.38 -6.37
C SER A 261 -10.41 5.31 -7.36
N LEU A 262 -9.63 6.38 -7.52
CA LEU A 262 -8.44 6.40 -8.38
C LEU A 262 -7.27 5.65 -7.77
N GLU A 263 -7.05 5.79 -6.45
CA GLU A 263 -6.00 5.08 -5.72
C GLU A 263 -6.26 3.57 -5.66
N TYR A 264 -7.54 3.15 -5.68
CA TYR A 264 -7.95 1.75 -5.57
C TYR A 264 -8.95 1.39 -6.68
N PRO A 265 -8.50 1.26 -7.95
CA PRO A 265 -9.41 1.06 -9.09
C PRO A 265 -10.19 -0.25 -9.06
N ASN A 266 -9.68 -1.27 -8.34
CA ASN A 266 -10.37 -2.55 -8.14
C ASN A 266 -11.14 -2.61 -6.81
N GLY A 267 -11.13 -1.52 -6.05
CA GLY A 267 -11.80 -1.42 -4.76
C GLY A 267 -13.26 -0.99 -4.91
N THR A 268 -14.07 -1.35 -3.91
CA THR A 268 -15.41 -0.78 -3.74
C THR A 268 -15.35 0.30 -2.67
N VAL A 269 -15.94 1.46 -2.94
CA VAL A 269 -15.96 2.60 -2.01
C VAL A 269 -17.27 2.58 -1.22
N TRP A 270 -17.19 2.63 0.09
CA TRP A 270 -18.31 2.52 1.01
C TRP A 270 -18.39 3.75 1.91
N ASP A 271 -19.60 4.19 2.19
CA ASP A 271 -19.92 5.14 3.24
C ASP A 271 -20.44 4.37 4.46
N GLU A 272 -19.63 4.32 5.51
CA GLU A 272 -19.96 3.61 6.75
C GLU A 272 -20.66 4.49 7.79
N GLY A 273 -21.03 5.71 7.41
CA GLY A 273 -21.73 6.65 8.28
C GLY A 273 -20.81 7.52 9.11
N GLU A 274 -21.29 7.94 10.26
CA GLU A 274 -20.62 8.93 11.12
C GLU A 274 -19.54 8.28 11.99
N LEU A 275 -18.42 8.98 12.15
CA LEU A 275 -17.46 8.72 13.23
C LEU A 275 -17.50 9.91 14.18
N SER A 276 -18.18 9.75 15.30
CA SER A 276 -18.35 10.82 16.29
C SER A 276 -17.07 10.97 17.14
N PHE A 277 -16.72 12.22 17.45
CA PHE A 277 -15.61 12.57 18.34
C PHE A 277 -15.92 13.86 19.10
N SER A 278 -15.10 14.20 20.09
CA SER A 278 -15.26 15.38 20.93
C SER A 278 -14.07 16.32 20.84
N VAL A 279 -14.31 17.62 20.93
CA VAL A 279 -13.27 18.67 20.95
C VAL A 279 -13.24 19.24 22.35
N GLY A 280 -12.26 18.79 23.15
CA GLY A 280 -12.30 18.99 24.60
C GLY A 280 -13.40 18.11 25.20
N GLU A 281 -14.34 18.71 25.94
CA GLU A 281 -15.44 18.00 26.58
C GLU A 281 -16.73 17.98 25.74
N GLU A 282 -16.76 18.74 24.64
CA GLU A 282 -17.96 18.94 23.82
C GLU A 282 -17.94 18.02 22.58
N PRO A 283 -19.07 17.36 22.24
CA PRO A 283 -19.18 16.61 21.00
C PRO A 283 -19.04 17.54 19.79
N TYR A 284 -18.38 17.07 18.73
CA TYR A 284 -18.31 17.81 17.49
C TYR A 284 -19.69 17.90 16.84
N LEU A 285 -20.11 19.11 16.46
CA LEU A 285 -21.50 19.40 16.07
C LEU A 285 -21.76 19.32 14.55
N HIS A 286 -20.70 19.17 13.75
CA HIS A 286 -20.81 19.16 12.28
C HIS A 286 -20.67 17.73 11.75
N PRO A 287 -21.29 17.42 10.59
CA PRO A 287 -21.34 16.05 10.09
C PRO A 287 -19.95 15.49 9.81
N THR A 288 -19.73 14.23 10.11
CA THR A 288 -18.53 13.48 9.73
C THR A 288 -18.94 12.26 8.92
N ARG A 289 -18.11 11.84 7.95
CA ARG A 289 -18.35 10.61 7.17
C ARG A 289 -17.11 9.75 7.13
N LEU A 290 -17.30 8.47 7.37
CA LEU A 290 -16.27 7.45 7.22
C LEU A 290 -16.40 6.81 5.85
N ILE A 291 -15.43 7.09 4.98
CA ILE A 291 -15.35 6.51 3.64
C ILE A 291 -14.35 5.37 3.65
N VAL A 292 -14.79 4.16 3.36
CA VAL A 292 -14.01 2.93 3.45
C VAL A 292 -13.88 2.29 2.08
N VAL A 293 -12.66 1.97 1.67
CA VAL A 293 -12.42 1.18 0.47
C VAL A 293 -12.19 -0.27 0.85
N ARG A 294 -12.89 -1.18 0.18
CA ARG A 294 -12.79 -2.62 0.39
C ARG A 294 -12.32 -3.34 -0.86
N ASP A 295 -11.38 -4.28 -0.69
CA ASP A 295 -11.01 -5.26 -1.72
C ASP A 295 -12.12 -6.32 -1.80
N PRO A 296 -12.88 -6.39 -2.91
CA PRO A 296 -14.00 -7.32 -3.06
C PRO A 296 -13.60 -8.79 -2.84
N LYS A 297 -12.35 -9.15 -3.17
CA LYS A 297 -11.83 -10.52 -3.02
C LYS A 297 -11.62 -10.92 -1.57
N LYS A 298 -11.54 -9.94 -0.66
CA LYS A 298 -11.31 -10.12 0.78
C LYS A 298 -12.56 -9.87 1.62
N VAL A 299 -13.71 -9.65 0.99
CA VAL A 299 -14.98 -9.48 1.70
C VAL A 299 -15.53 -10.85 2.13
N HIS A 300 -15.79 -11.02 3.42
CA HIS A 300 -16.15 -12.33 3.98
C HIS A 300 -17.65 -12.66 3.93
N THR A 301 -18.50 -11.65 3.78
CA THR A 301 -19.96 -11.82 3.87
C THR A 301 -20.70 -11.04 2.79
N THR A 302 -21.79 -11.62 2.28
CA THR A 302 -22.75 -10.93 1.42
C THR A 302 -23.57 -9.97 2.27
N THR A 303 -23.72 -8.72 1.84
CA THR A 303 -24.48 -7.71 2.57
C THR A 303 -25.58 -7.12 1.75
N ASN A 304 -26.66 -6.77 2.43
CA ASN A 304 -27.64 -5.86 1.85
C ASN A 304 -27.01 -4.47 1.78
N SER A 305 -26.80 -3.98 0.57
CA SER A 305 -26.16 -2.69 0.30
C SER A 305 -26.99 -1.89 -0.69
N ALA A 306 -26.93 -0.57 -0.55
CA ALA A 306 -27.40 0.35 -1.58
C ALA A 306 -26.19 0.94 -2.31
N ALA A 307 -26.30 1.08 -3.63
CA ALA A 307 -25.34 1.80 -4.44
C ALA A 307 -25.90 3.20 -4.75
N PHE A 308 -25.05 4.22 -4.68
CA PHE A 308 -25.35 5.61 -5.01
C PHE A 308 -24.41 6.04 -6.12
N LYS A 309 -24.96 6.68 -7.15
CA LYS A 309 -24.17 7.30 -8.21
C LYS A 309 -23.84 8.72 -7.80
N MET A 310 -22.57 9.07 -7.90
CA MET A 310 -22.06 10.41 -7.69
C MET A 310 -21.45 10.91 -8.99
N PHE A 311 -21.85 12.09 -9.41
CA PHE A 311 -21.29 12.75 -10.59
C PHE A 311 -20.32 13.83 -10.14
N ILE A 312 -19.12 13.77 -10.71
CA ILE A 312 -18.11 14.79 -10.50
C ILE A 312 -17.98 15.58 -11.80
N PRO A 313 -18.10 16.92 -11.73
CA PRO A 313 -17.77 17.75 -12.87
C PRO A 313 -16.27 17.59 -13.14
N ASP A 314 -15.94 16.95 -14.27
CA ASP A 314 -14.60 16.93 -14.86
C ASP A 314 -14.65 17.82 -16.11
N ASP A 315 -13.53 18.43 -16.49
CA ASP A 315 -13.48 19.53 -17.46
C ASP A 315 -14.09 19.20 -18.84
N ASP A 316 -14.23 17.91 -19.18
CA ASP A 316 -14.83 17.43 -20.44
C ASP A 316 -15.92 16.35 -20.31
N PHE A 317 -16.08 15.68 -19.15
CA PHE A 317 -17.05 14.58 -18.97
C PHE A 317 -17.53 14.42 -17.52
N GLU A 318 -18.81 14.10 -17.30
CA GLU A 318 -19.26 13.66 -15.97
C GLU A 318 -18.71 12.26 -15.67
N LYS A 319 -17.78 12.17 -14.72
CA LYS A 319 -17.33 10.87 -14.24
C LYS A 319 -18.32 10.33 -13.21
N GLU A 320 -18.97 9.21 -13.54
CA GLU A 320 -19.81 8.46 -12.62
C GLU A 320 -18.94 7.68 -11.62
N LEU A 321 -19.19 7.89 -10.34
CA LEU A 321 -18.61 7.11 -9.24
C LEU A 321 -19.70 6.39 -8.46
N THR A 322 -19.42 5.16 -8.05
CA THR A 322 -20.33 4.37 -7.22
C THR A 322 -19.89 4.42 -5.77
N LEU A 323 -20.73 5.00 -4.91
CA LEU A 323 -20.59 4.96 -3.46
C LEU A 323 -21.57 3.92 -2.91
N MET A 324 -21.05 2.94 -2.18
CA MET A 324 -21.85 1.90 -1.54
C MET A 324 -22.24 2.32 -0.12
N ARG A 325 -23.39 1.88 0.38
CA ARG A 325 -23.75 2.00 1.81
C ARG A 325 -24.23 0.67 2.32
N ASN A 326 -23.71 0.27 3.48
CA ASN A 326 -24.17 -0.92 4.16
C ASN A 326 -25.54 -0.62 4.80
N LEU A 327 -26.57 -1.38 4.39
CA LEU A 327 -27.91 -1.30 4.98
C LEU A 327 -28.07 -2.27 6.15
N SER A 328 -27.07 -3.11 6.40
CA SER A 328 -27.08 -4.10 7.46
C SER A 328 -26.34 -3.52 8.67
N LEU A 329 -26.96 -3.57 9.85
CA LEU A 329 -26.42 -2.98 11.08
C LEU A 329 -25.12 -3.64 11.57
N HIS A 330 -24.78 -4.85 11.12
CA HIS A 330 -23.82 -5.71 11.81
C HIS A 330 -22.86 -6.63 11.00
N PRO A 331 -22.68 -6.56 9.66
CA PRO A 331 -21.64 -7.37 9.04
C PRO A 331 -20.29 -6.65 9.10
N GLU A 332 -19.35 -7.24 9.84
CA GLU A 332 -17.93 -6.99 9.66
C GLU A 332 -17.52 -7.53 8.29
N LEU A 333 -17.61 -6.66 7.28
CA LEU A 333 -17.42 -7.02 5.88
C LEU A 333 -16.01 -7.55 5.57
N GLY A 334 -15.00 -7.11 6.35
CA GLY A 334 -13.59 -7.43 6.08
C GLY A 334 -13.05 -6.80 4.79
N GLY A 335 -11.77 -7.03 4.51
CA GLY A 335 -11.15 -6.56 3.27
C GLY A 335 -10.93 -5.06 3.18
N ILE A 336 -10.86 -4.34 4.31
CA ILE A 336 -10.55 -2.89 4.31
C ILE A 336 -9.13 -2.67 3.79
N VAL A 337 -8.99 -1.82 2.78
CA VAL A 337 -7.69 -1.38 2.23
C VAL A 337 -7.43 0.11 2.42
N SER A 338 -8.48 0.91 2.63
CA SER A 338 -8.37 2.33 2.97
C SER A 338 -9.55 2.80 3.82
N VAL A 339 -9.31 3.75 4.72
CA VAL A 339 -10.33 4.44 5.53
C VAL A 339 -10.04 5.94 5.49
N THR A 340 -11.03 6.75 5.16
CA THR A 340 -10.91 8.21 5.18
C THR A 340 -12.03 8.81 6.02
N LEU A 341 -11.67 9.51 7.09
CA LEU A 341 -12.59 10.35 7.87
C LEU A 341 -12.70 11.72 7.20
N VAL A 342 -13.88 12.03 6.68
CA VAL A 342 -14.24 13.34 6.14
C VAL A 342 -14.92 14.15 7.24
N VAL A 343 -14.32 15.27 7.62
CA VAL A 343 -14.82 16.15 8.70
C VAL A 343 -15.51 17.36 8.07
N GLY A 344 -16.83 17.43 8.22
CA GLY A 344 -17.62 18.57 7.78
C GLY A 344 -17.27 19.84 8.54
N LEU A 345 -17.51 20.99 7.92
CA LEU A 345 -17.19 22.31 8.46
C LEU A 345 -18.45 22.99 9.01
N ALA A 346 -18.28 24.15 9.63
CA ALA A 346 -19.43 24.98 9.96
C ALA A 346 -20.13 25.45 8.66
N PRO A 347 -21.48 25.48 8.60
CA PRO A 347 -22.22 25.83 7.38
C PRO A 347 -21.93 27.23 6.82
N ASN A 348 -21.41 28.13 7.65
CA ASN A 348 -20.99 29.48 7.26
C ASN A 348 -19.57 29.54 6.69
N THR A 349 -18.85 28.42 6.65
CA THR A 349 -17.53 28.34 6.01
C THR A 349 -17.72 28.37 4.50
N LEU A 350 -17.15 29.38 3.84
CA LEU A 350 -17.24 29.54 2.38
C LEU A 350 -16.29 28.56 1.68
N TRP A 351 -14.99 28.80 1.78
CA TRP A 351 -13.97 27.95 1.19
C TRP A 351 -12.65 28.09 1.98
N PRO A 352 -12.14 27.03 2.61
CA PRO A 352 -10.94 27.12 3.43
C PRO A 352 -9.66 27.10 2.59
N LYS A 353 -8.68 27.93 2.98
CA LYS A 353 -7.31 27.86 2.46
C LYS A 353 -6.60 26.59 2.91
N CYS A 354 -5.57 26.19 2.16
CA CYS A 354 -4.69 25.10 2.58
C CYS A 354 -3.94 25.47 3.88
N GLY A 355 -3.94 24.57 4.85
CA GLY A 355 -3.36 24.74 6.18
C GLY A 355 -4.29 25.39 7.21
N ALA A 356 -5.54 25.71 6.85
CA ALA A 356 -6.46 26.43 7.74
C ALA A 356 -6.85 25.63 9.00
N PHE A 357 -6.84 24.31 8.93
CA PHE A 357 -7.32 23.42 9.98
C PHE A 357 -6.26 22.45 10.52
N ILE A 358 -5.19 22.18 9.78
CA ILE A 358 -4.22 21.12 10.09
C ILE A 358 -3.67 21.14 11.53
N ASP A 359 -3.51 22.35 12.11
CA ASP A 359 -3.02 22.56 13.48
C ASP A 359 -4.13 22.82 14.51
N GLY A 360 -5.39 22.91 14.06
CA GLY A 360 -6.56 23.21 14.87
C GLY A 360 -6.98 22.08 15.81
N ALA A 361 -7.70 22.44 16.87
CA ALA A 361 -8.17 21.47 17.88
C ALA A 361 -9.16 20.44 17.29
N VAL A 362 -10.02 20.86 16.36
CA VAL A 362 -10.96 19.97 15.68
C VAL A 362 -10.23 18.91 14.86
N PHE A 363 -9.27 19.32 14.03
CA PHE A 363 -8.48 18.41 13.21
C PHE A 363 -7.73 17.41 14.08
N LYS A 364 -7.07 17.86 15.15
CA LYS A 364 -6.36 17.00 16.11
C LYS A 364 -7.29 16.00 16.81
N ALA A 365 -8.51 16.39 17.15
CA ALA A 365 -9.50 15.49 17.73
C ALA A 365 -9.99 14.43 16.73
N ALA A 366 -10.26 14.82 15.49
CA ALA A 366 -10.61 13.92 14.40
C ALA A 366 -9.48 12.94 14.08
N ASP A 367 -8.24 13.44 14.07
CA ASP A 367 -7.00 12.68 13.91
C ASP A 367 -6.89 11.58 14.97
N ALA A 368 -7.02 11.94 16.25
CA ALA A 368 -7.02 10.98 17.35
C ALA A 368 -8.16 9.95 17.22
N ALA A 369 -9.37 10.39 16.86
CA ALA A 369 -10.52 9.50 16.69
C ALA A 369 -10.32 8.48 15.56
N LEU A 370 -9.73 8.91 14.42
CA LEU A 370 -9.39 8.01 13.33
C LEU A 370 -8.32 6.99 13.74
N ILE A 371 -7.29 7.41 14.48
CA ILE A 371 -6.24 6.50 14.97
C ILE A 371 -6.83 5.43 15.89
N GLU A 372 -7.72 5.80 16.80
CA GLU A 372 -8.43 4.82 17.65
C GLU A 372 -9.35 3.90 16.83
N TYR A 373 -10.03 4.44 15.82
CA TYR A 373 -10.82 3.63 14.89
C TYR A 373 -9.96 2.63 14.10
N ALA A 374 -8.77 3.05 13.64
CA ALA A 374 -7.83 2.17 12.95
C ALA A 374 -7.31 1.04 13.85
N LYS A 375 -6.99 1.34 15.12
CA LYS A 375 -6.66 0.31 16.12
C LYS A 375 -7.82 -0.65 16.35
N LYS A 376 -9.06 -0.15 16.37
CA LYS A 376 -10.25 -0.98 16.50
C LYS A 376 -10.37 -1.96 15.33
N ILE A 377 -10.25 -1.49 14.08
CA ILE A 377 -10.25 -2.35 12.86
C ILE A 377 -9.25 -3.50 12.99
N TYR A 378 -8.03 -3.20 13.45
CA TYR A 378 -7.00 -4.21 13.66
C TYR A 378 -7.40 -5.20 14.76
N SER A 379 -7.85 -4.70 15.92
CA SER A 379 -8.20 -5.54 17.07
C SER A 379 -9.39 -6.47 16.80
N THR A 380 -10.31 -6.09 15.90
CA THR A 380 -11.43 -6.93 15.46
C THR A 380 -11.07 -7.85 14.29
N GLY A 381 -9.85 -7.76 13.77
CA GLY A 381 -9.38 -8.60 12.65
C GLY A 381 -10.00 -8.25 11.30
N GLN A 382 -10.61 -7.07 11.16
CA GLN A 382 -11.25 -6.65 9.91
C GLN A 382 -10.24 -6.28 8.81
N SER A 383 -9.07 -5.77 9.20
CA SER A 383 -7.91 -5.61 8.33
C SER A 383 -6.64 -5.42 9.15
N PHE A 384 -5.52 -5.88 8.59
CA PHE A 384 -4.20 -5.80 9.22
C PHE A 384 -3.28 -4.79 8.52
N THR A 385 -3.55 -4.47 7.26
CA THR A 385 -2.75 -3.49 6.49
C THR A 385 -3.67 -2.63 5.65
N PHE A 386 -3.69 -1.31 5.89
CA PHE A 386 -4.53 -0.35 5.17
C PHE A 386 -3.99 1.09 5.29
N LYS A 387 -4.46 1.99 4.42
CA LYS A 387 -4.24 3.43 4.58
C LYS A 387 -5.37 4.07 5.39
N ALA A 388 -5.05 5.01 6.26
CA ALA A 388 -6.03 5.78 7.01
C ALA A 388 -5.81 7.27 6.75
N ALA A 389 -6.84 8.07 6.51
CA ALA A 389 -6.70 9.50 6.27
C ALA A 389 -7.76 10.33 6.99
N VAL A 390 -7.38 11.50 7.52
CA VAL A 390 -8.33 12.54 7.92
C VAL A 390 -8.32 13.63 6.87
N ALA A 391 -9.49 14.04 6.41
CA ALA A 391 -9.69 15.15 5.49
C ALA A 391 -10.64 16.18 6.12
N MET A 392 -10.23 17.44 6.18
CA MET A 392 -11.03 18.55 6.69
C MET A 392 -10.68 19.82 5.91
N GLY A 393 -11.63 20.35 5.14
CA GLY A 393 -11.30 21.44 4.23
C GLY A 393 -10.36 20.97 3.11
N ALA A 394 -9.34 21.78 2.82
CA ALA A 394 -8.26 21.41 1.92
C ALA A 394 -7.11 20.67 2.62
N ASP A 395 -7.22 20.45 3.94
CA ASP A 395 -6.19 19.78 4.74
C ASP A 395 -6.41 18.28 4.81
N ARG A 396 -5.30 17.54 4.76
CA ARG A 396 -5.28 16.09 4.85
C ARG A 396 -4.08 15.60 5.66
N LYS A 397 -4.28 14.52 6.42
CA LYS A 397 -3.21 13.67 6.92
C LYS A 397 -3.46 12.25 6.50
N VAL A 398 -2.40 11.54 6.14
CA VAL A 398 -2.46 10.13 5.75
C VAL A 398 -1.54 9.32 6.63
N TYR A 399 -2.00 8.13 6.97
CA TYR A 399 -1.33 7.14 7.76
C TYR A 399 -1.30 5.82 7.01
N LYS A 400 -0.23 5.09 7.22
CA LYS A 400 -0.11 3.68 6.89
C LYS A 400 -0.26 2.88 8.16
N VAL A 401 -1.22 1.97 8.17
CA VAL A 401 -1.47 1.05 9.29
C VAL A 401 -0.96 -0.32 8.88
N VAL A 402 -0.08 -0.90 9.69
CA VAL A 402 0.49 -2.23 9.47
C VAL A 402 0.41 -3.02 10.77
N GLY A 403 -0.12 -4.23 10.70
CA GLY A 403 -0.31 -5.12 11.83
C GLY A 403 -0.07 -6.58 11.44
N ASN A 404 0.00 -7.46 12.44
CA ASN A 404 0.24 -8.89 12.20
C ASN A 404 -1.09 -9.61 11.96
N SER A 405 -1.22 -10.29 10.82
CA SER A 405 -2.34 -11.20 10.59
C SER A 405 -2.22 -12.44 11.49
N PRO A 406 -3.29 -12.87 12.19
CA PRO A 406 -3.30 -14.10 12.97
C PRO A 406 -3.12 -15.33 12.06
N ASP A 407 -3.57 -15.23 10.80
CA ASP A 407 -3.32 -16.24 9.79
C ASP A 407 -1.99 -15.98 9.09
N PHE A 408 -1.24 -17.04 8.81
CA PHE A 408 -0.14 -16.97 7.86
C PHE A 408 -0.71 -16.68 6.45
N PRO A 409 0.00 -15.90 5.61
CA PRO A 409 -0.52 -15.43 4.32
C PRO A 409 -1.01 -16.55 3.40
N TYR A 410 -0.42 -17.74 3.48
CA TYR A 410 -0.81 -18.90 2.67
C TYR A 410 -2.04 -19.67 3.20
N LYS A 411 -2.47 -19.45 4.44
CA LYS A 411 -3.72 -20.03 4.96
C LYS A 411 -4.95 -19.33 4.39
N GLN A 412 -4.84 -18.05 3.98
CA GLN A 412 -5.95 -17.30 3.41
C GLN A 412 -6.37 -17.81 2.02
N ASN A 413 -5.46 -18.39 1.25
CA ASN A 413 -5.74 -18.93 -0.09
C ASN A 413 -6.41 -20.32 -0.07
N GLN A 414 -6.57 -20.94 1.10
CA GLN A 414 -7.33 -22.19 1.27
C GLN A 414 -8.76 -21.85 1.72
N VAL A 415 -9.55 -21.25 0.84
CA VAL A 415 -10.96 -20.92 1.17
C VAL A 415 -11.75 -22.21 1.34
N LYS A 416 -12.21 -22.43 2.58
CA LYS A 416 -13.24 -23.40 2.96
C LYS A 416 -14.58 -23.03 2.31
N ASP A 417 -15.31 -24.05 1.86
CA ASP A 417 -16.72 -23.94 1.44
C ASP A 417 -17.53 -23.07 2.42
N GLN A 418 -18.06 -21.95 1.92
CA GLN A 418 -18.88 -21.03 2.71
C GLN A 418 -20.21 -21.67 3.10
N PRO A 419 -20.67 -21.54 4.37
CA PRO A 419 -22.04 -21.89 4.73
C PRO A 419 -23.03 -20.92 4.07
N LYS A 420 -24.12 -21.47 3.52
CA LYS A 420 -25.25 -20.70 2.99
C LYS A 420 -25.85 -19.82 4.10
N SER A 421 -25.83 -18.51 3.92
CA SER A 421 -26.43 -17.57 4.87
C SER A 421 -27.95 -17.59 4.79
N VAL A 422 -28.60 -17.42 5.94
CA VAL A 422 -30.06 -17.29 6.07
C VAL A 422 -30.37 -15.80 6.11
N ALA A 423 -31.19 -15.34 5.16
CA ALA A 423 -31.62 -13.95 5.08
C ALA A 423 -32.38 -13.53 6.35
N SER A 424 -32.00 -12.40 6.93
CA SER A 424 -32.75 -11.76 8.01
C SER A 424 -33.80 -10.79 7.44
N PRO A 425 -34.91 -10.51 8.16
CA PRO A 425 -35.97 -9.63 7.67
C PRO A 425 -35.44 -8.19 7.51
N GLY A 426 -35.74 -7.58 6.37
CA GLY A 426 -35.29 -6.23 6.02
C GLY A 426 -35.95 -5.12 6.85
N GLN A 427 -35.21 -4.02 7.04
CA GLN A 427 -35.72 -2.78 7.64
C GLN A 427 -36.74 -2.08 6.75
N SER A 428 -37.58 -1.24 7.35
CA SER A 428 -38.60 -0.47 6.64
C SER A 428 -37.98 0.66 5.80
N SER A 429 -38.59 0.97 4.66
CA SER A 429 -38.20 2.06 3.75
C SER A 429 -38.14 3.46 4.42
N GLU A 430 -38.87 3.67 5.52
CA GLU A 430 -38.85 4.94 6.26
C GLU A 430 -37.63 5.10 7.18
N GLU A 431 -37.15 4.02 7.79
CA GLU A 431 -35.89 4.02 8.56
C GLU A 431 -34.69 4.26 7.65
N ILE A 432 -34.73 3.66 6.46
CA ILE A 432 -33.83 3.93 5.35
C ILE A 432 -33.86 5.44 5.09
N LYS A 433 -34.98 6.04 4.66
CA LYS A 433 -35.11 7.48 4.34
C LYS A 433 -34.57 8.45 5.41
N ARG A 434 -34.74 8.19 6.71
CA ARG A 434 -34.20 9.05 7.78
C ARG A 434 -32.67 9.03 7.90
N GLN A 435 -32.00 7.94 7.51
CA GLN A 435 -30.54 7.90 7.46
C GLN A 435 -29.96 8.69 6.25
N TYR A 436 -30.79 9.00 5.24
CA TYR A 436 -30.38 9.74 4.03
C TYR A 436 -30.43 11.26 4.19
N THR A 437 -31.13 11.79 5.21
CA THR A 437 -31.16 13.24 5.48
C THR A 437 -29.76 13.79 5.81
N SER A 438 -28.85 12.95 6.29
CA SER A 438 -27.44 13.29 6.54
C SER A 438 -26.59 13.49 5.27
N LEU A 439 -27.05 12.98 4.11
CA LEU A 439 -26.38 13.15 2.81
C LEU A 439 -26.90 14.36 2.03
N GLU A 440 -27.99 15.00 2.48
CA GLU A 440 -28.49 16.24 1.89
C GLU A 440 -27.45 17.37 1.99
N ALA A 441 -26.62 17.36 3.04
CA ALA A 441 -25.47 18.25 3.17
C ALA A 441 -24.39 18.06 2.08
N PHE A 442 -24.46 16.97 1.30
CA PHE A 442 -23.49 16.61 0.27
C PHE A 442 -24.09 16.50 -1.15
N SER A 443 -25.37 16.86 -1.34
CA SER A 443 -26.05 16.94 -2.64
C SER A 443 -25.85 15.69 -3.53
N VAL A 444 -26.07 14.48 -3.00
CA VAL A 444 -25.98 13.23 -3.77
C VAL A 444 -27.34 12.88 -4.35
N SER A 445 -27.47 12.77 -5.67
CA SER A 445 -28.69 12.28 -6.33
C SER A 445 -28.86 10.78 -6.07
N ILE A 446 -30.03 10.38 -5.59
CA ILE A 446 -30.30 9.01 -5.16
C ILE A 446 -31.01 8.26 -6.29
N GLU A 447 -30.30 7.34 -6.95
CA GLU A 447 -30.91 6.25 -7.70
C GLU A 447 -30.72 4.94 -6.91
N GLU A 448 -31.80 4.39 -6.36
CA GLU A 448 -31.75 3.12 -5.62
C GLU A 448 -31.53 1.96 -6.61
N VAL A 449 -30.28 1.50 -6.72
CA VAL A 449 -29.97 0.25 -7.43
C VAL A 449 -29.89 -0.86 -6.39
N LYS A 450 -30.91 -1.73 -6.36
CA LYS A 450 -30.82 -3.00 -5.61
C LYS A 450 -29.85 -3.92 -6.36
N GLY A 451 -28.64 -4.08 -5.84
CA GLY A 451 -27.62 -4.97 -6.39
C GLY A 451 -27.14 -5.96 -5.33
N GLU A 452 -27.07 -7.24 -5.70
CA GLU A 452 -26.17 -8.19 -5.05
C GLU A 452 -24.75 -7.94 -5.57
N ILE A 453 -23.73 -7.98 -4.71
CA ILE A 453 -22.33 -7.89 -5.17
C ILE A 453 -22.08 -9.08 -6.10
N PRO A 454 -21.73 -8.86 -7.39
CA PRO A 454 -21.45 -9.96 -8.29
C PRO A 454 -20.24 -10.73 -7.76
N LYS A 455 -20.42 -12.01 -7.42
CA LYS A 455 -19.28 -12.93 -7.34
C LYS A 455 -18.79 -13.09 -8.78
N GLU A 456 -17.54 -12.73 -9.06
CA GLU A 456 -16.89 -13.14 -10.30
C GLU A 456 -17.07 -14.66 -10.41
N THR A 457 -17.82 -15.11 -11.43
CA THR A 457 -17.82 -16.50 -11.82
C THR A 457 -16.39 -16.82 -12.27
N SER A 458 -15.76 -17.78 -11.61
CA SER A 458 -14.51 -18.33 -12.13
C SER A 458 -14.86 -19.08 -13.41
N ASP A 459 -14.66 -18.43 -14.55
CA ASP A 459 -14.85 -19.05 -15.85
C ASP A 459 -13.76 -20.08 -16.08
N GLY A 460 -14.05 -21.31 -15.64
CA GLY A 460 -13.43 -22.52 -16.12
C GLY A 460 -14.41 -23.21 -17.05
N GLU A 461 -14.56 -22.71 -18.29
CA GLU A 461 -15.29 -23.43 -19.33
C GLU A 461 -14.36 -23.69 -20.53
N GLN A 462 -14.08 -24.98 -20.73
CA GLN A 462 -13.33 -25.52 -21.85
C GLN A 462 -14.08 -25.26 -23.15
N ALA A 463 -13.46 -24.52 -24.07
CA ALA A 463 -13.86 -24.51 -25.47
C ALA A 463 -13.07 -25.60 -26.22
N ASP A 464 -13.78 -26.68 -26.51
CA ASP A 464 -13.39 -27.76 -27.40
C ASP A 464 -13.66 -27.32 -28.86
N THR A 465 -12.62 -27.21 -29.69
CA THR A 465 -12.79 -27.09 -31.14
C THR A 465 -11.71 -27.85 -31.90
N THR A 466 -12.10 -29.00 -32.46
CA THR A 466 -11.48 -29.63 -33.63
C THR A 466 -12.02 -29.02 -34.92
N ASN A 467 -11.15 -28.58 -35.84
CA ASN A 467 -11.08 -29.09 -37.22
C ASN A 467 -10.07 -28.35 -38.12
N ASP A 468 -9.15 -29.16 -38.65
CA ASP A 468 -8.65 -29.25 -40.03
C ASP A 468 -8.05 -28.05 -40.81
N THR A 469 -6.72 -28.14 -40.94
CA THR A 469 -5.96 -28.35 -42.19
C THR A 469 -6.14 -27.36 -43.36
N LYS A 470 -5.08 -26.56 -43.63
CA LYS A 470 -4.33 -26.53 -44.92
C LYS A 470 -3.10 -25.61 -44.93
N GLU A 471 -1.99 -26.22 -45.38
CA GLU A 471 -0.91 -25.71 -46.26
C GLU A 471 0.03 -24.56 -45.84
N ASN A 472 1.29 -24.97 -45.59
CA ASN A 472 2.60 -24.29 -45.67
C ASN A 472 2.93 -23.71 -47.08
N PRO A 473 4.11 -23.08 -47.35
CA PRO A 473 5.01 -22.23 -46.54
C PRO A 473 5.62 -21.04 -47.35
N SER A 474 6.34 -20.09 -46.69
CA SER A 474 7.76 -19.73 -47.02
C SER A 474 8.24 -18.43 -46.35
N LEU A 475 9.39 -18.54 -45.67
CA LEU A 475 10.57 -17.64 -45.67
C LEU A 475 10.40 -16.11 -45.80
N ALA A 476 10.85 -15.36 -44.78
CA ALA A 476 12.14 -14.63 -44.81
C ALA A 476 12.32 -13.74 -43.55
N GLU A 477 13.55 -13.70 -43.06
CA GLU A 477 14.07 -12.98 -41.89
C GLU A 477 14.55 -11.55 -42.26
N PRO A 478 15.08 -10.72 -41.32
CA PRO A 478 14.73 -9.31 -41.17
C PRO A 478 15.86 -8.29 -41.50
N SER A 479 15.52 -7.00 -41.59
CA SER A 479 16.46 -5.86 -41.56
C SER A 479 15.73 -4.62 -41.05
N LYS A 480 16.03 -4.11 -39.84
CA LYS A 480 16.92 -2.97 -39.53
C LYS A 480 16.61 -1.69 -40.30
N ASP A 481 16.08 -0.70 -39.57
CA ASP A 481 16.26 0.77 -39.74
C ASP A 481 15.88 1.41 -38.39
N ILE A 482 16.79 1.92 -37.56
CA ILE A 482 17.44 3.24 -37.58
C ILE A 482 16.45 4.37 -37.91
N ILE A 483 15.93 5.03 -36.87
CA ILE A 483 15.45 6.41 -36.97
C ILE A 483 16.16 7.27 -35.91
N LYS A 484 17.02 8.15 -36.41
CA LYS A 484 17.52 9.37 -35.74
C LYS A 484 16.89 10.56 -36.45
N HIS A 485 16.80 11.68 -35.73
CA HIS A 485 16.33 13.04 -36.09
C HIS A 485 14.87 13.32 -35.70
N LYS A 486 14.49 14.50 -35.23
CA LYS A 486 15.21 15.77 -34.93
C LYS A 486 14.30 16.62 -34.05
N LEU A 487 14.90 17.42 -33.18
CA LEU A 487 14.33 18.65 -32.62
C LEU A 487 13.92 19.62 -33.74
N SER A 488 12.79 20.29 -33.55
CA SER A 488 12.53 21.63 -34.09
C SER A 488 11.66 22.42 -33.12
N ASP A 489 12.20 23.56 -32.71
CA ASP A 489 11.54 24.67 -32.03
C ASP A 489 10.53 25.39 -32.96
N HIS A 490 9.75 26.30 -32.33
CA HIS A 490 8.73 27.26 -32.82
C HIS A 490 7.28 26.78 -32.63
N ASP A 491 6.33 27.54 -32.07
CA ASP A 491 6.25 28.94 -31.64
C ASP A 491 5.13 29.10 -30.59
N ILE A 492 5.28 30.11 -29.73
CA ILE A 492 4.26 30.64 -28.83
C ILE A 492 3.20 31.41 -29.65
N PRO A 493 1.92 31.36 -29.24
CA PRO A 493 1.24 32.62 -29.00
C PRO A 493 0.59 32.69 -27.61
N GLN A 494 0.64 33.90 -27.07
CA GLN A 494 0.09 34.33 -25.79
C GLN A 494 -1.44 34.37 -25.77
N THR A 495 -1.96 34.16 -24.56
CA THR A 495 -3.18 34.75 -23.96
C THR A 495 -4.55 34.49 -24.61
N ALA A 496 -5.37 33.74 -23.89
CA ALA A 496 -6.75 34.13 -23.60
C ALA A 496 -7.19 33.50 -22.27
N THR A 497 -7.20 34.32 -21.23
CA THR A 497 -7.91 34.10 -19.97
C THR A 497 -9.40 33.95 -20.28
N SER A 498 -10.01 32.84 -19.89
CA SER A 498 -11.47 32.74 -19.84
C SER A 498 -11.87 31.74 -18.76
N THR A 499 -11.85 32.21 -17.52
CA THR A 499 -12.60 31.64 -16.41
C THR A 499 -14.08 31.73 -16.77
N GLN A 500 -14.72 30.61 -17.05
CA GLN A 500 -16.17 30.49 -17.01
C GLN A 500 -16.53 29.48 -15.93
N ILE A 501 -16.97 30.03 -14.79
CA ILE A 501 -17.67 29.33 -13.74
C ILE A 501 -19.02 28.91 -14.35
N LEU A 502 -19.25 27.60 -14.50
CA LEU A 502 -20.58 27.08 -14.76
C LEU A 502 -21.17 26.60 -13.42
N VAL A 503 -22.00 27.45 -12.81
CA VAL A 503 -22.93 27.07 -11.74
C VAL A 503 -24.13 26.41 -12.41
N ALA A 504 -24.37 25.12 -12.11
CA ALA A 504 -25.66 24.46 -12.23
C ALA A 504 -25.75 23.31 -11.22
#